data_AF-W1YBR0-F1
#
_entry.id   AF-W1YBR0-F1
#
_cell.length_a   1.000
_cell.length_b   1.000
_cell.length_c   1.000
_cell.angle_alpha   90.00
_cell.angle_beta   90.00
_cell.angle_gamma   90.00
#
_symmetry.space_group_name_H-M   'P 1'
#
loop_
_entity.id
_entity.type
_entity.pdbx_description
1 polymer ?
#
loop_
_entity_poly.entity_id
_entity_poly.type
_entity_poly.pdbx_seq_one_letter_code
_entity_poly.pdbx_strand_id
1 'polypeptide(L)'
;ADDKPSGRGMRIVNWHDDRLGLAKMGKENLRKVFPDHWSFLLGEIALYSFVVLLLTGVFLTIWFKPSMAEVDYNGPYQLLKGTPMS
;
A
#
# COMPACT_ATOMS: atom_id res chain seq x y z
N ALA A 1 -37.64 -2.91 -21.22
CA ALA A 1 -36.89 -2.19 -22.27
C ALA A 1 -36.24 -1.02 -21.56
N ASP A 2 -35.09 -1.16 -20.89
CA ASP A 2 -33.80 -1.72 -21.32
C ASP A 2 -33.29 -1.08 -22.62
N ASP A 3 -32.52 -0.01 -22.46
CA ASP A 3 -31.51 0.47 -23.40
C ASP A 3 -30.54 1.42 -22.68
N LYS A 4 -29.36 0.90 -22.28
CA LYS A 4 -28.14 1.70 -22.05
C LYS A 4 -26.94 0.87 -22.52
N PRO A 5 -25.95 1.49 -23.18
CA PRO A 5 -25.02 0.82 -24.09
C PRO A 5 -24.19 -0.28 -23.40
N SER A 6 -24.20 -1.45 -24.02
CA SER A 6 -23.58 -2.68 -23.50
C SER A 6 -22.05 -2.69 -23.66
N GLY A 7 -21.35 -1.95 -22.79
CA GLY A 7 -19.93 -2.14 -22.54
C GLY A 7 -19.70 -3.20 -21.45
N ARG A 8 -18.73 -4.11 -21.63
CA ARG A 8 -18.39 -5.17 -20.66
C ARG A 8 -18.16 -4.63 -19.23
N GLY A 9 -17.65 -3.40 -19.11
CA GLY A 9 -17.45 -2.71 -17.83
C GLY A 9 -18.75 -2.33 -17.10
N MET A 10 -19.82 -1.95 -17.82
CA MET A 10 -21.07 -1.50 -17.21
C MET A 10 -21.83 -2.65 -16.53
N ARG A 11 -21.70 -3.88 -17.05
CA ARG A 11 -22.30 -5.09 -16.44
C ARG A 11 -21.66 -5.45 -15.10
N ILE A 12 -20.34 -5.26 -14.97
CA ILE A 12 -19.61 -5.51 -13.71
C ILE A 12 -20.02 -4.48 -12.66
N VAL A 13 -20.12 -3.21 -13.05
CA VAL A 13 -20.56 -2.13 -12.16
C VAL A 13 -21.99 -2.37 -11.64
N ASN A 14 -22.94 -2.70 -12.52
CA ASN A 14 -24.33 -2.96 -12.12
C ASN A 14 -24.44 -4.17 -11.17
N TRP A 15 -23.73 -5.26 -11.45
CA TRP A 15 -23.75 -6.44 -10.58
C TRP A 15 -23.18 -6.17 -9.17
N HIS A 16 -22.15 -5.33 -9.06
CA HIS A 16 -21.59 -4.92 -7.78
C HIS A 16 -22.52 -3.95 -7.03
N ASP A 17 -23.19 -3.04 -7.76
CA ASP A 17 -24.12 -2.10 -7.15
C ASP A 17 -25.38 -2.79 -6.62
N ASP A 18 -25.92 -3.75 -7.37
CA ASP A 18 -27.09 -4.56 -6.98
C ASP A 18 -26.84 -5.38 -5.70
N ARG A 19 -25.59 -5.75 -5.41
CA ARG A 19 -25.22 -6.58 -4.24
C ARG A 19 -24.73 -5.79 -3.03
N LEU A 20 -23.98 -4.74 -3.26
CA LEU A 20 -23.24 -4.04 -2.21
C LEU A 20 -23.71 -2.59 -2.00
N GLY A 21 -24.57 -2.05 -2.88
CA GLY A 21 -25.01 -0.66 -2.81
C GLY A 21 -23.85 0.34 -2.83
N LEU A 22 -22.74 -0.02 -3.48
CA LEU A 22 -21.49 0.74 -3.48
C LEU A 22 -21.66 2.13 -4.07
N ALA A 23 -22.61 2.35 -4.99
CA ALA A 23 -22.85 3.67 -5.54
C ALA A 23 -23.36 4.66 -4.49
N LYS A 24 -24.17 4.21 -3.51
CA LYS A 24 -24.69 5.08 -2.45
C LYS A 24 -23.62 5.42 -1.42
N MET A 25 -22.84 4.42 -0.99
CA MET A 25 -21.76 4.60 -0.02
C MET A 25 -20.56 5.38 -0.61
N GLY A 26 -20.22 5.11 -1.87
CA GLY A 26 -19.20 5.86 -2.60
C GLY A 26 -19.57 7.33 -2.79
N LYS A 27 -20.82 7.63 -3.17
CA LYS A 27 -21.30 9.00 -3.35
C LYS A 27 -21.26 9.83 -2.06
N GLU A 28 -21.50 9.20 -0.91
CA GLU A 28 -21.47 9.84 0.39
C GLU A 28 -20.04 10.12 0.86
N ASN A 29 -19.12 9.18 0.65
CA ASN A 29 -17.70 9.36 0.93
C ASN A 29 -17.05 10.41 0.00
N LEU A 30 -17.46 10.49 -1.26
CA LEU A 30 -16.94 11.46 -2.24
C LEU A 30 -17.41 12.89 -1.97
N ARG A 31 -18.54 13.07 -1.25
CA ARG A 31 -19.03 14.39 -0.83
C ARG A 31 -18.35 14.92 0.45
N LYS A 32 -17.40 14.18 1.02
CA LYS A 32 -16.71 14.58 2.24
C LYS A 32 -15.77 15.75 1.92
N VAL A 33 -16.20 16.96 2.27
CA VAL A 33 -15.42 18.18 2.12
C VAL A 33 -14.36 18.19 3.22
N PHE A 34 -13.09 18.18 2.82
CA PHE A 34 -11.97 18.26 3.75
C PHE A 34 -11.50 19.72 3.89
N PRO A 35 -11.25 20.21 5.11
CA PRO A 35 -10.72 21.56 5.33
C PRO A 35 -9.29 21.70 4.78
N ASP A 36 -9.01 22.84 4.16
CA ASP A 36 -7.76 23.24 3.51
C ASP A 36 -6.79 23.94 4.48
N HIS A 37 -6.65 23.38 5.69
CA HIS A 37 -5.64 23.82 6.65
C HIS A 37 -4.33 23.08 6.45
N TRP A 38 -3.21 23.81 6.53
CA TRP A 38 -1.87 23.25 6.31
C TRP A 38 -1.53 22.06 7.23
N SER A 39 -2.06 22.04 8.45
CA SER A 39 -1.89 20.94 9.41
C SER A 39 -2.64 19.66 9.02
N PHE A 40 -3.70 19.76 8.19
CA PHE A 40 -4.48 18.61 7.74
C PHE A 40 -3.66 17.69 6.79
N LEU A 41 -2.74 18.27 6.01
CA LEU A 41 -1.86 17.55 5.09
C LEU A 41 -0.81 16.68 5.80
N LEU A 42 -0.50 16.96 7.07
CA LEU A 42 0.47 16.17 7.85
C LEU A 42 0.00 14.72 8.05
N GLY A 43 -1.31 14.50 8.20
CA GLY A 43 -1.88 13.16 8.31
C GLY A 43 -1.77 12.37 7.01
N GLU A 44 -1.98 13.05 5.87
CA GLU A 44 -1.84 12.44 4.55
C GLU A 44 -0.38 12.05 4.24
N ILE A 45 0.58 12.90 4.63
CA ILE A 45 2.02 12.58 4.54
C ILE A 45 2.39 11.36 5.40
N ALA A 46 1.86 11.28 6.62
CA ALA A 46 2.09 10.13 7.49
C ALA A 46 1.51 8.84 6.90
N LEU A 47 0.31 8.90 6.30
CA LEU A 47 -0.31 7.77 5.63
C LEU A 47 0.51 7.31 4.41
N TYR A 48 0.94 8.23 3.54
CA TYR A 48 1.75 7.85 2.38
C TYR A 48 3.11 7.30 2.80
N SER A 49 3.75 7.88 3.80
CA SER A 49 5.01 7.36 4.36
C SER A 49 4.83 5.96 4.90
N PHE A 50 3.73 5.68 5.60
CA PHE A 50 3.41 4.35 6.10
C PHE A 50 3.21 3.34 4.96
N VAL A 51 2.50 3.71 3.89
CA VAL A 51 2.32 2.84 2.71
C VAL A 51 3.66 2.51 2.04
N VAL A 52 4.53 3.52 1.88
CA VAL A 52 5.88 3.32 1.33
C VAL A 52 6.69 2.37 2.20
N LEU A 53 6.66 2.56 3.53
CA LEU A 53 7.33 1.66 4.48
C LEU A 53 6.78 0.23 4.43
N LEU A 54 5.47 0.06 4.23
CA LEU A 54 4.87 -1.26 4.10
C LEU A 54 5.35 -1.98 2.83
N LEU A 55 5.29 -1.29 1.69
CA LEU A 55 5.70 -1.84 0.40
C LEU A 55 7.20 -2.19 0.39
N THR A 56 8.04 -1.27 0.84
CA THR A 56 9.48 -1.48 0.93
C THR A 56 9.82 -2.50 2.01
N GLY A 57 9.23 -2.40 3.19
CA GLY A 57 9.45 -3.33 4.31
C GLY A 57 9.13 -4.77 3.94
N VAL A 58 7.96 -5.04 3.33
CA VAL A 58 7.58 -6.38 2.87
C VAL A 58 8.54 -6.92 1.81
N PHE A 59 9.09 -6.06 0.96
CA PHE A 59 10.13 -6.48 0.02
C PHE A 59 11.43 -6.86 0.76
N LEU A 60 11.85 -6.06 1.73
CA LEU A 60 13.06 -6.33 2.50
C LEU A 60 12.95 -7.59 3.37
N THR A 61 11.78 -7.90 3.93
CA THR A 61 11.60 -9.09 4.80
C THR A 61 11.86 -10.41 4.09
N ILE A 62 11.71 -10.47 2.76
CA ILE A 62 12.01 -11.68 1.98
C ILE A 62 13.52 -11.98 1.96
N TRP A 63 14.35 -10.94 2.00
CA TRP A 63 15.82 -11.05 1.91
C TRP A 63 16.50 -10.95 3.27
N PHE A 64 15.83 -10.38 4.26
CA PHE A 64 16.36 -10.20 5.60
C PHE A 64 16.32 -11.52 6.38
N LYS A 65 17.49 -11.99 6.84
CA LYS A 65 17.60 -13.14 7.75
C LYS A 65 17.80 -12.63 9.18
N PRO A 66 16.77 -12.70 10.05
CA PRO A 66 16.94 -12.34 11.45
C PRO A 66 17.77 -13.43 12.14
N SER A 67 19.04 -13.17 12.40
CA SER A 67 19.94 -14.02 13.17
C SER A 67 20.74 -13.17 14.15
N MET A 68 21.03 -13.71 15.33
CA MET A 68 21.98 -13.14 16.29
C MET A 68 23.24 -13.99 16.40
N ALA A 69 23.40 -14.97 15.50
CA ALA A 69 24.59 -15.80 15.45
C ALA A 69 25.76 -14.99 14.88
N GLU A 70 26.90 -15.01 15.56
CA GLU A 70 28.13 -14.41 15.04
C GLU A 70 28.60 -15.21 13.82
N VAL A 71 28.58 -14.58 12.64
CA VAL A 71 29.07 -15.16 11.39
C VAL A 71 30.20 -14.28 10.87
N ASP A 72 31.33 -14.90 10.51
CA ASP A 72 32.42 -14.19 9.85
C ASP A 72 32.00 -13.73 8.46
N TYR A 73 32.12 -12.43 8.19
CA TYR A 73 31.77 -11.89 6.89
C TYR A 73 32.73 -12.37 5.81
N ASN A 74 32.22 -13.21 4.91
CA ASN A 74 32.94 -13.74 3.75
C ASN A 74 32.48 -13.10 2.43
N GLY A 75 31.81 -11.95 2.50
CA GLY A 75 31.22 -11.27 1.35
C GLY A 75 32.23 -10.51 0.47
N PRO A 76 31.73 -9.82 -0.57
CA PRO A 76 32.57 -9.09 -1.53
C PRO A 76 33.22 -7.84 -0.93
N TYR A 77 32.74 -7.34 0.20
CA TYR A 77 33.28 -6.14 0.85
C TYR A 77 34.56 -6.47 1.64
N GLN A 78 35.72 -6.21 1.03
CA GLN A 78 37.02 -6.64 1.55
C GLN A 78 37.40 -6.07 2.92
N LEU A 79 36.90 -4.89 3.30
CA LEU A 79 37.22 -4.25 4.57
C LEU A 79 36.51 -4.87 5.78
N LEU A 80 35.43 -5.62 5.55
CA LEU A 80 34.70 -6.33 6.61
C LEU A 80 35.08 -7.81 6.67
N LYS A 81 36.02 -8.26 5.84
CA LYS A 81 36.32 -9.69 5.67
C LYS A 81 36.99 -10.26 6.93
N GLY A 82 36.32 -11.21 7.59
CA GLY A 82 36.78 -11.82 8.84
C GLY A 82 36.37 -11.08 10.13
N THR A 83 35.50 -10.07 10.03
CA THR A 83 34.88 -9.46 11.22
C THR A 83 33.58 -10.22 11.55
N PRO A 84 33.34 -10.58 12.83
CA PRO A 84 32.09 -11.21 13.25
C PRO A 84 30.91 -10.23 13.09
N MET A 85 29.85 -10.67 12.41
CA MET A 85 28.60 -9.91 12.24
C MET A 85 27.38 -10.77 12.59
N SER A 86 26.27 -10.10 12.95
CA SER A 86 24.98 -10.73 13.30
C SER A 86 23.97 -10.62 12.16
#